data_AF-A0A7Y4MSF9-F1
#
_entry.id   AF-A0A7Y4MSF9-F1
#
_cell.length_a   1.000
_cell.length_b   1.000
_cell.length_c   1.000
_cell.angle_alpha   90.00
_cell.angle_beta   90.00
_cell.angle_gamma   90.00
#
_symmetry.space_group_name_H-M   'P 1'
#
loop_
_entity.id
_entity.type
_entity.pdbx_description
1 polymer ?
#
loop_
_entity_poly.entity_id
_entity_poly.type
_entity_poly.pdbx_seq_one_letter_code
_entity_poly.pdbx_strand_id
1 'polypeptide(L)'
;MTPPLPSSDNAPAHRRRGKLLWGGAGVGVAVLAGGLFLWSPRPPSPASTPRDMHDAHGESHADPTHEAPKAKSQAPMEVLVQTDRAARAAATGQRAQAHEALAAALKLAPQHAPALLVKACLALEEGQDTEASDALRRLEAAAPGAPETKLLARLGELRRTPGMDWQQAFRQAWVDLGQPDLQQSELLPGATPLPPDPAIAAAAMAAWERAASDDVRLMLALGSPRLDADKALFLLRQVPRLEDPSLFVAVMDVLRGEALPQSSHDEARTVFRQKLEALAAANPRAMQLQLLLLLGDTEPGSEMSAAEIDRLEQVAALPVWREGVFTRTYEEARKLLEGSGVPDVSATAMAVAAHSVTDRGSWVLRTRNVGTRGSLSPEGRKRLGRITRDIGARMAEQPTMVERMVGLQLVRGGAQEMGDEAGREQALARISALEGAVALFRKASMDRWPLHALTEELIQASTRDEPAYLLSFTRVEANQAAETQQP
;
A
#
# COMPACT_ATOMS: atom_id res chain seq x y z
N MET A 1 -55.73 6.32 -53.77
CA MET A 1 -54.55 6.59 -54.62
C MET A 1 -53.41 7.04 -53.71
N THR A 2 -52.31 6.30 -53.72
CA THR A 2 -51.01 6.48 -53.03
C THR A 2 -50.29 7.79 -53.49
N PRO A 3 -49.26 8.34 -52.79
CA PRO A 3 -48.02 7.64 -52.39
C PRO A 3 -47.45 7.95 -50.97
N PRO A 4 -46.36 7.25 -50.54
CA PRO A 4 -45.89 7.16 -49.15
C PRO A 4 -44.53 7.88 -48.85
N LEU A 5 -44.25 8.00 -47.54
CA LEU A 5 -42.94 8.09 -46.80
C LEU A 5 -41.95 9.25 -47.13
N PRO A 6 -41.18 9.75 -46.12
CA PRO A 6 -39.95 9.06 -45.73
C PRO A 6 -39.70 8.93 -44.22
N SER A 7 -38.99 7.86 -43.88
CA SER A 7 -38.22 7.63 -42.66
C SER A 7 -36.94 8.49 -42.64
N SER A 8 -36.53 8.97 -41.47
CA SER A 8 -35.12 9.25 -41.18
C SER A 8 -34.84 9.26 -39.68
N ASP A 9 -33.87 8.41 -39.32
CA ASP A 9 -33.11 8.42 -38.07
C ASP A 9 -32.56 9.80 -37.71
N ASN A 10 -32.55 10.11 -36.41
CA ASN A 10 -31.38 10.55 -35.63
C ASN A 10 -31.80 11.40 -34.42
N ALA A 11 -31.03 11.22 -33.34
CA ALA A 11 -30.84 12.07 -32.16
C ALA A 11 -31.44 11.56 -30.82
N PRO A 12 -30.71 11.79 -29.71
CA PRO A 12 -30.36 10.72 -28.78
C PRO A 12 -31.23 10.72 -27.51
N ALA A 13 -31.53 9.52 -27.02
CA ALA A 13 -32.19 9.33 -25.74
C ALA A 13 -31.23 9.65 -24.58
N HIS A 14 -31.48 10.79 -23.93
CA HIS A 14 -30.94 11.13 -22.62
C HIS A 14 -31.17 9.98 -21.61
N ARG A 15 -30.12 9.21 -21.29
CA ARG A 15 -30.13 8.29 -20.15
C ARG A 15 -30.17 9.09 -18.86
N ARG A 16 -31.34 9.08 -18.21
CA ARG A 16 -31.54 9.48 -16.82
C ARG A 16 -30.59 8.69 -15.91
N ARG A 17 -29.61 9.38 -15.33
CA ARG A 17 -28.81 8.89 -14.20
C ARG A 17 -29.71 8.72 -12.98
N GLY A 18 -30.20 7.50 -12.76
CA GLY A 18 -30.72 7.08 -11.46
C GLY A 18 -29.54 6.88 -10.50
N LYS A 19 -29.42 7.75 -9.50
CA LYS A 19 -28.50 7.59 -8.38
C LYS A 19 -28.94 6.39 -7.54
N LEU A 20 -28.34 5.23 -7.76
CA LEU A 20 -28.38 4.12 -6.80
C LEU A 20 -27.21 4.29 -5.83
N LEU A 21 -27.55 4.82 -4.65
CA LEU A 21 -26.73 4.87 -3.45
C LEU A 21 -26.55 3.44 -2.93
N TRP A 22 -25.45 2.79 -3.32
CA TRP A 22 -24.82 1.75 -2.52
C TRP A 22 -23.39 2.21 -2.23
N GLY A 23 -23.09 2.35 -0.94
CA GLY A 23 -21.93 3.05 -0.42
C GLY A 23 -20.61 2.52 -0.96
N GLY A 24 -19.93 3.36 -1.75
CA GLY A 24 -18.51 3.23 -2.09
C GLY A 24 -17.59 3.71 -0.96
N ALA A 25 -17.95 3.46 0.29
CA ALA A 25 -17.10 3.69 1.44
C ALA A 25 -16.57 2.34 1.94
N GLY A 26 -15.26 2.16 1.89
CA GLY A 26 -14.58 1.05 2.55
C GLY A 26 -14.05 -0.03 1.62
N VAL A 27 -12.99 0.28 0.86
CA VAL A 27 -11.79 -0.58 0.76
C VAL A 27 -10.60 0.36 0.51
N GLY A 28 -10.16 1.06 1.55
CA GLY A 28 -8.87 1.74 1.60
C GLY A 28 -7.84 0.81 2.23
N VAL A 29 -7.65 -0.37 1.65
CA VAL A 29 -6.72 -1.37 2.17
C VAL A 29 -5.42 -1.20 1.42
N ALA A 30 -4.52 -0.43 2.01
CA ALA A 30 -3.15 -0.32 1.56
C ALA A 30 -2.40 -1.60 1.98
N VAL A 31 -1.52 -2.09 1.13
CA VAL A 31 -0.35 -2.87 1.57
C VAL A 31 0.40 -1.94 2.52
N LEU A 32 0.39 -2.16 3.84
CA LEU A 32 0.92 -1.16 4.77
C LEU A 32 2.44 -1.19 4.86
N ALA A 33 3.07 -2.32 4.48
CA ALA A 33 4.53 -2.40 4.42
C ALA A 33 5.14 -1.90 3.08
N GLY A 34 4.36 -1.81 2.00
CA GLY A 34 4.83 -1.41 0.65
C GLY A 34 4.07 -0.25 0.01
N GLY A 35 2.80 -0.05 0.36
CA GLY A 35 1.94 1.02 -0.15
C GLY A 35 2.19 2.39 0.48
N LEU A 36 2.77 2.45 1.68
CA LEU A 36 3.25 3.71 2.26
C LEU A 36 4.46 4.28 1.52
N PHE A 37 5.22 3.45 0.79
CA PHE A 37 6.36 3.89 -0.04
C PHE A 37 6.00 4.23 -1.49
N LEU A 38 4.87 3.73 -2.01
CA LEU A 38 4.46 3.95 -3.40
C LEU A 38 3.37 5.02 -3.56
N TRP A 39 2.58 5.32 -2.52
CA TRP A 39 1.42 6.21 -2.62
C TRP A 39 1.56 7.46 -1.75
N SER A 40 2.50 8.32 -2.10
CA SER A 40 2.36 9.76 -1.82
C SER A 40 1.22 10.33 -2.68
N PRO A 41 0.42 11.28 -2.17
CA PRO A 41 -0.67 11.88 -2.93
C PRO A 41 -0.14 12.53 -4.21
N ARG A 42 -0.84 12.29 -5.33
CA ARG A 42 -0.64 13.04 -6.58
C ARG A 42 -0.61 14.54 -6.25
N PRO A 43 0.43 15.31 -6.65
CA PRO A 43 0.26 16.75 -6.74
C PRO A 43 -0.79 17.03 -7.84
N PRO A 44 -1.67 18.04 -7.65
CA PRO A 44 -2.56 18.48 -8.73
C PRO A 44 -1.71 18.91 -9.93
N SER A 45 -2.06 18.42 -11.13
CA SER A 45 -1.45 18.90 -12.37
C SER A 45 -1.64 20.42 -12.52
N PRO A 46 -0.60 21.20 -12.85
CA PRO A 46 -0.72 22.61 -13.12
C PRO A 46 -1.14 22.81 -14.58
N ALA A 47 -2.44 22.78 -14.88
CA ALA A 47 -2.96 23.24 -16.17
C ALA A 47 -4.47 23.56 -16.09
N SER A 48 -4.79 24.62 -15.35
CA SER A 48 -5.97 25.43 -15.67
C SER A 48 -5.60 26.89 -15.41
N THR A 49 -5.10 27.54 -16.45
CA THR A 49 -5.04 28.99 -16.53
C THR A 49 -6.46 29.55 -16.37
N PRO A 50 -6.74 30.42 -15.38
CA PRO A 50 -7.94 31.22 -15.39
C PRO A 50 -7.72 32.38 -16.35
N ARG A 51 -8.59 32.48 -17.36
CA ARG A 51 -8.67 33.62 -18.28
C ARG A 51 -9.70 34.59 -17.75
N ASP A 52 -9.23 35.80 -17.46
CA ASP A 52 -9.89 37.10 -17.32
C ASP A 52 -11.42 37.15 -17.32
N MET A 53 -11.99 37.65 -16.22
CA MET A 53 -13.11 38.60 -16.27
C MET A 53 -13.01 39.65 -15.15
N HIS A 54 -13.34 40.87 -15.57
CA HIS A 54 -13.15 42.18 -14.96
C HIS A 54 -13.95 42.47 -13.67
N ASP A 55 -13.33 43.34 -12.86
CA ASP A 55 -13.84 44.49 -12.10
C ASP A 55 -15.15 44.42 -11.31
N ALA A 56 -15.07 44.71 -10.00
CA ALA A 56 -15.83 45.81 -9.38
C ALA A 56 -15.28 46.17 -7.99
N HIS A 57 -15.29 47.49 -7.73
CA HIS A 57 -14.76 48.22 -6.58
C HIS A 57 -15.37 47.88 -5.21
N GLY A 58 -14.60 48.18 -4.17
CA GLY A 58 -15.09 48.37 -2.80
C GLY A 58 -13.97 48.72 -1.81
N GLU A 59 -13.65 50.01 -1.68
CA GLU A 59 -12.88 50.55 -0.55
C GLU A 59 -13.67 50.37 0.76
N SER A 60 -13.01 49.99 1.87
CA SER A 60 -13.32 50.52 3.20
C SER A 60 -12.51 49.85 4.34
N HIS A 61 -11.78 50.70 5.05
CA HIS A 61 -11.44 50.69 6.48
C HIS A 61 -10.40 49.69 7.02
N ALA A 62 -9.30 50.31 7.47
CA ALA A 62 -8.29 49.78 8.36
C ALA A 62 -8.86 49.50 9.77
N ASP A 63 -8.44 48.37 10.35
CA ASP A 63 -8.43 48.14 11.79
C ASP A 63 -7.08 47.48 12.16
N PRO A 64 -6.22 48.11 12.99
CA PRO A 64 -4.87 47.64 13.26
C PRO A 64 -4.79 46.93 14.61
N THR A 65 -5.40 45.74 14.77
CA THR A 65 -5.12 44.86 15.92
C THR A 65 -5.33 43.38 15.60
N HIS A 66 -4.43 42.80 14.82
CA HIS A 66 -4.20 41.36 14.88
C HIS A 66 -2.71 41.12 15.08
N GLU A 67 -2.33 40.83 16.33
CA GLU A 67 -1.07 40.16 16.64
C GLU A 67 -0.98 38.92 15.73
N ALA A 68 0.00 38.94 14.82
CA ALA A 68 0.32 37.78 14.01
C ALA A 68 0.60 36.59 14.95
N PRO A 69 0.05 35.40 14.67
CA PRO A 69 0.36 34.22 15.47
C PRO A 69 1.88 34.03 15.42
N LYS A 70 2.51 33.99 16.60
CA LYS A 70 3.95 33.69 16.75
C LYS A 70 4.27 32.49 15.85
N ALA A 71 4.98 32.74 14.76
CA ALA A 71 5.45 31.70 13.88
C ALA A 71 6.21 30.69 14.76
N LYS A 72 5.70 29.46 14.86
CA LYS A 72 6.47 28.34 15.41
C LYS A 72 7.82 28.41 14.71
N SER A 73 8.90 28.66 15.46
CA SER A 73 10.25 28.78 14.92
C SER A 73 10.58 27.48 14.19
N GLN A 74 10.34 27.46 12.88
CA GLN A 74 10.69 26.33 12.04
C GLN A 74 12.20 26.30 11.97
N ALA A 75 12.79 25.14 12.28
CA ALA A 75 14.23 24.95 12.13
C ALA A 75 14.65 25.35 10.70
N PRO A 76 15.90 25.85 10.51
CA PRO A 76 16.40 26.16 9.18
C PRO A 76 16.19 24.98 8.22
N MET A 77 15.80 25.25 6.97
CA MET A 77 15.51 24.22 5.97
C MET A 77 16.65 23.19 5.84
N GLU A 78 17.90 23.66 5.92
CA GLU A 78 19.08 22.79 5.89
C GLU A 78 19.11 21.77 7.05
N VAL A 79 18.73 22.18 8.27
CA VAL A 79 18.63 21.27 9.42
C VAL A 79 17.56 20.21 9.18
N LEU A 80 16.41 20.61 8.64
CA LEU A 80 15.31 19.69 8.32
C LEU A 80 15.74 18.67 7.26
N VAL A 81 16.37 19.12 6.18
CA VAL A 81 16.86 18.26 5.09
C VAL A 81 17.93 17.28 5.59
N GLN A 82 18.90 17.73 6.38
CA GLN A 82 19.95 16.85 6.91
C GLN A 82 19.40 15.85 7.93
N THR A 83 18.44 16.26 8.77
CA THR A 83 17.78 15.37 9.73
C THR A 83 16.99 14.26 9.01
N ASP A 84 16.24 14.65 7.97
CA ASP A 84 15.45 13.74 7.14
C ASP A 84 16.34 12.78 6.31
N ARG A 85 17.47 13.27 5.78
CA ARG A 85 18.49 12.41 5.16
C ARG A 85 19.08 11.42 6.16
N ALA A 86 19.41 11.87 7.37
CA ALA A 86 19.92 11.00 8.42
C ALA A 86 18.90 9.92 8.81
N ALA A 87 17.63 10.30 8.97
CA ALA A 87 16.55 9.39 9.31
C ALA A 87 16.34 8.31 8.24
N ARG A 88 16.31 8.69 6.95
CA ARG A 88 16.22 7.74 5.84
C ARG A 88 17.41 6.79 5.82
N ALA A 89 18.63 7.33 5.89
CA ALA A 89 19.84 6.52 5.89
C ALA A 89 19.88 5.54 7.07
N ALA A 90 19.41 5.98 8.26
CA ALA A 90 19.26 5.13 9.43
C ALA A 90 18.24 4.01 9.19
N ALA A 91 17.04 4.31 8.66
CA ALA A 91 16.01 3.32 8.36
C ALA A 91 16.46 2.27 7.31
N THR A 92 17.27 2.68 6.33
CA THR A 92 17.81 1.79 5.29
C THR A 92 19.14 1.12 5.65
N GLY A 93 19.63 1.28 6.89
CA GLY A 93 20.88 0.66 7.34
C GLY A 93 22.18 1.28 6.80
N GLN A 94 22.10 2.45 6.15
CA GLN A 94 23.25 3.20 5.62
C GLN A 94 23.93 4.02 6.72
N ARG A 95 24.49 3.34 7.72
CA ARG A 95 25.00 3.93 8.99
C ARG A 95 25.96 5.11 8.78
N ALA A 96 26.93 4.97 7.88
CA ALA A 96 27.92 6.02 7.64
C ALA A 96 27.27 7.33 7.14
N GLN A 97 26.34 7.24 6.19
CA GLN A 97 25.61 8.41 5.69
C GLN A 97 24.67 8.98 6.77
N ALA A 98 24.07 8.11 7.59
CA ALA A 98 23.21 8.53 8.68
C ALA A 98 23.98 9.38 9.70
N HIS A 99 25.17 8.94 10.12
CA HIS A 99 26.05 9.68 11.03
C HIS A 99 26.54 11.01 10.42
N GLU A 100 26.93 11.01 9.15
CA GLU A 100 27.40 12.23 8.47
C GLU A 100 26.31 13.31 8.42
N ALA A 101 25.11 12.95 7.94
CA ALA A 101 23.98 13.88 7.84
C ALA A 101 23.50 14.33 9.23
N LEU A 102 23.48 13.41 10.21
CA LEU A 102 23.11 13.73 11.59
C LEU A 102 24.09 14.72 12.24
N ALA A 103 25.40 14.54 12.02
CA ALA A 103 26.43 15.45 12.51
C ALA A 103 26.27 16.85 11.89
N ALA A 104 25.94 16.94 10.59
CA ALA A 104 25.65 18.20 9.93
C ALA A 104 24.43 18.92 10.55
N ALA A 105 23.33 18.20 10.78
CA ALA A 105 22.13 18.74 11.41
C ALA A 105 22.38 19.25 12.84
N LEU A 106 23.01 18.44 13.69
CA LEU A 106 23.27 18.77 15.09
C LEU A 106 24.37 19.82 15.27
N LYS A 107 25.27 20.00 14.30
CA LYS A 107 26.23 21.11 14.29
C LYS A 107 25.52 22.46 14.13
N LEU A 108 24.51 22.52 13.26
CA LEU A 108 23.72 23.72 12.99
C LEU A 108 22.69 23.99 14.09
N ALA A 109 22.06 22.95 14.62
CA ALA A 109 21.05 23.05 15.67
C ALA A 109 21.22 21.94 16.73
N PRO A 110 22.08 22.15 17.75
CA PRO A 110 22.42 21.13 18.75
C PRO A 110 21.26 20.62 19.62
N GLN A 111 20.17 21.37 19.70
CA GLN A 111 18.95 21.03 20.45
C GLN A 111 17.77 20.69 19.55
N HIS A 112 17.98 20.45 18.25
CA HIS A 112 16.90 20.08 17.35
C HIS A 112 16.36 18.68 17.71
N ALA A 113 15.16 18.63 18.30
CA ALA A 113 14.60 17.41 18.86
C ALA A 113 14.45 16.25 17.85
N PRO A 114 13.96 16.45 16.61
CA PRO A 114 13.93 15.38 15.60
C PRO A 114 15.31 14.78 15.29
N ALA A 115 16.37 15.60 15.23
CA ALA A 115 17.73 15.08 15.04
C ALA A 115 18.23 14.30 16.27
N LEU A 116 17.90 14.75 17.49
CA LEU A 116 18.22 14.01 18.71
C LEU A 116 17.46 12.67 18.78
N LEU A 117 16.24 12.59 18.26
CA LEU A 117 15.49 11.35 18.11
C LEU A 117 16.22 10.38 17.17
N VAL A 118 16.63 10.83 15.98
CA VAL A 118 17.41 10.02 15.03
C VAL A 118 18.72 9.53 15.70
N LYS A 119 19.39 10.41 16.46
CA LYS A 119 20.59 10.05 17.21
C LYS A 119 20.33 8.92 18.21
N ALA A 120 19.26 9.02 19.00
CA ALA A 120 18.90 8.00 19.97
C ALA A 120 18.60 6.65 19.30
N CYS A 121 17.86 6.66 18.19
CA CYS A 121 17.58 5.46 17.40
C CYS A 121 18.85 4.79 16.87
N LEU A 122 19.77 5.56 16.26
CA LEU A 122 21.05 5.03 15.78
C LEU A 122 21.88 4.41 16.91
N ALA A 123 21.98 5.07 18.05
CA ALA A 123 22.73 4.56 19.19
C ALA A 123 22.11 3.26 19.76
N LEU A 124 20.78 3.14 19.77
CA LEU A 124 20.08 1.91 20.15
C LEU A 124 20.34 0.77 19.16
N GLU A 125 20.28 1.04 17.85
CA GLU A 125 20.59 0.06 16.79
C GLU A 125 22.04 -0.44 16.85
N GLU A 126 22.96 0.42 17.27
CA GLU A 126 24.39 0.11 17.40
C GLU A 126 24.75 -0.52 18.76
N GLY A 127 23.80 -0.65 19.68
CA GLY A 127 24.04 -1.18 21.03
C GLY A 127 24.89 -0.26 21.92
N GLN A 128 24.95 1.02 21.60
CA GLN A 128 25.72 2.03 22.33
C GLN A 128 24.88 2.63 23.46
N ASP A 129 24.68 1.85 24.53
CA ASP A 129 23.80 2.18 25.66
C ASP A 129 24.06 3.57 26.27
N THR A 130 25.34 3.95 26.41
CA THR A 130 25.73 5.24 26.99
C THR A 130 25.38 6.42 26.08
N GLU A 131 25.60 6.28 24.77
CA GLU A 131 25.26 7.31 23.79
C GLU A 131 23.76 7.44 23.60
N ALA A 132 23.04 6.31 23.60
CA ALA A 132 21.58 6.29 23.58
C ALA A 132 21.01 7.03 24.80
N SER A 133 21.55 6.75 26.00
CA SER A 133 21.13 7.41 27.24
C SER A 133 21.40 8.92 27.23
N ASP A 134 22.55 9.37 26.71
CA ASP A 134 22.85 10.80 26.55
C ASP A 134 21.90 11.48 25.56
N ALA A 135 21.68 10.85 24.39
CA ALA A 135 20.79 11.37 23.37
C ALA A 135 19.35 11.48 23.89
N LEU A 136 18.85 10.47 24.61
CA LEU A 136 17.52 10.48 25.22
C LEU A 136 17.37 11.56 26.28
N ARG A 137 18.38 11.77 27.14
CA ARG A 137 18.37 12.86 28.13
C ARG A 137 18.29 14.24 27.46
N ARG A 138 19.05 14.44 26.38
CA ARG A 138 19.02 15.69 25.60
C ARG A 138 17.69 15.86 24.85
N LEU A 139 17.14 14.76 24.34
CA LEU A 139 15.83 14.74 23.69
C LEU A 139 14.73 15.11 24.68
N GLU A 140 14.74 14.56 25.90
CA GLU A 140 13.78 14.91 26.96
C GLU A 140 13.88 16.39 27.35
N ALA A 141 15.09 16.96 27.37
CA ALA A 141 15.25 18.39 27.62
C ALA A 141 14.70 19.26 26.48
N ALA A 142 14.80 18.80 25.22
CA ALA A 142 14.35 19.54 24.04
C ALA A 142 12.85 19.36 23.74
N ALA A 143 12.27 18.21 24.10
CA ALA A 143 10.86 17.87 23.94
C ALA A 143 10.33 17.14 25.19
N PRO A 144 10.11 17.85 26.30
CA PRO A 144 9.72 17.24 27.57
C PRO A 144 8.38 16.51 27.48
N GLY A 145 8.32 15.30 28.04
CA GLY A 145 7.11 14.52 28.16
C GLY A 145 6.58 13.90 26.85
N ALA A 146 7.30 14.07 25.73
CA ALA A 146 6.91 13.53 24.44
C ALA A 146 6.81 11.98 24.49
N PRO A 147 5.73 11.38 23.96
CA PRO A 147 5.54 9.93 24.00
C PRO A 147 6.65 9.17 23.26
N GLU A 148 7.26 9.76 22.22
CA GLU A 148 8.35 9.17 21.45
C GLU A 148 9.61 8.97 22.29
N THR A 149 9.96 9.97 23.11
CA THR A 149 11.11 9.89 24.03
C THR A 149 10.92 8.78 25.05
N LYS A 150 9.72 8.69 25.64
CA LYS A 150 9.37 7.63 26.59
C LYS A 150 9.38 6.25 25.93
N LEU A 151 8.89 6.15 24.69
CA LEU A 151 8.87 4.91 23.94
C LEU A 151 10.29 4.42 23.66
N LEU A 152 11.19 5.30 23.20
CA LEU A 152 12.59 4.92 22.96
C LEU A 152 13.33 4.52 24.24
N ALA A 153 13.09 5.22 25.35
CA ALA A 153 13.66 4.84 26.64
C ALA A 153 13.20 3.43 27.04
N ARG A 154 11.90 3.16 26.95
CA ARG A 154 11.33 1.84 27.26
C ARG A 154 11.79 0.75 26.30
N LEU A 155 11.90 1.07 25.01
CA LEU A 155 12.44 0.17 24.00
C LEU A 155 13.88 -0.22 24.32
N GLY A 156 14.73 0.73 24.72
CA GLY A 156 16.11 0.48 25.13
C GLY A 156 16.22 -0.45 26.34
N GLU A 157 15.30 -0.36 27.32
CA GLU A 157 15.22 -1.31 28.43
C GLU A 157 14.84 -2.71 27.95
N LEU A 158 13.77 -2.82 27.17
CA LEU A 158 13.23 -4.10 26.71
C LEU A 158 14.20 -4.85 25.79
N ARG A 159 14.99 -4.13 24.97
CA ARG A 159 16.02 -4.71 24.10
C ARG A 159 17.14 -5.44 24.85
N ARG A 160 17.33 -5.18 26.15
CA ARG A 160 18.27 -5.95 26.99
C ARG A 160 17.70 -7.29 27.45
N THR A 161 16.41 -7.54 27.24
CA THR A 161 15.75 -8.80 27.60
C THR A 161 16.16 -9.90 26.61
N PRO A 162 16.75 -11.01 27.06
CA PRO A 162 17.13 -12.11 26.18
C PRO A 162 15.92 -12.69 25.44
N GLY A 163 16.07 -12.93 24.13
CA GLY A 163 15.05 -13.57 23.29
C GLY A 163 13.95 -12.64 22.76
N MET A 164 13.99 -11.34 23.09
CA MET A 164 13.04 -10.36 22.55
C MET A 164 13.57 -9.75 21.24
N ASP A 165 12.79 -9.87 20.16
CA ASP A 165 13.10 -9.20 18.88
C ASP A 165 12.70 -7.70 18.92
N TRP A 166 13.05 -6.92 17.89
CA TRP A 166 12.76 -5.49 17.86
C TRP A 166 11.25 -5.21 17.83
N GLN A 167 10.49 -5.99 17.07
CA GLN A 167 9.05 -5.84 16.99
C GLN A 167 8.33 -6.08 18.31
N GLN A 168 8.68 -7.15 19.01
CA GLN A 168 8.13 -7.51 20.31
C GLN A 168 8.47 -6.42 21.32
N ALA A 169 9.72 -5.98 21.36
CA ALA A 169 10.15 -4.90 22.24
C ALA A 169 9.42 -3.59 21.94
N PHE A 170 9.30 -3.21 20.68
CA PHE A 170 8.60 -1.99 20.26
C PHE A 170 7.11 -2.05 20.63
N ARG A 171 6.43 -3.14 20.28
CA ARG A 171 5.01 -3.33 20.58
C ARG A 171 4.75 -3.30 22.08
N GLN A 172 5.59 -3.98 22.87
CA GLN A 172 5.47 -3.95 24.34
C GLN A 172 5.72 -2.55 24.89
N ALA A 173 6.75 -1.83 24.42
CA ALA A 173 7.01 -0.45 24.83
C ALA A 173 5.84 0.48 24.53
N TRP A 174 5.25 0.35 23.34
CA TRP A 174 4.11 1.16 22.91
C TRP A 174 2.86 0.88 23.74
N VAL A 175 2.60 -0.39 24.04
CA VAL A 175 1.50 -0.82 24.92
C VAL A 175 1.70 -0.34 26.36
N ASP A 176 2.90 -0.47 26.92
CA ASP A 176 3.22 -0.04 28.30
C ASP A 176 2.93 1.46 28.51
N LEU A 177 2.96 2.24 27.44
CA LEU A 177 2.67 3.68 27.43
C LEU A 177 1.19 4.02 27.15
N GLY A 178 0.31 3.02 27.07
CA GLY A 178 -1.11 3.20 26.78
C GLY A 178 -1.39 3.51 25.30
N GLN A 179 -0.53 3.02 24.39
CA GLN A 179 -0.71 3.12 22.94
C GLN A 179 -0.92 4.57 22.42
N PRO A 180 0.03 5.48 22.69
CA PRO A 180 -0.07 6.86 22.22
C PRO A 180 -0.23 6.93 20.69
N ASP A 181 -1.02 7.90 20.21
CA ASP A 181 -1.18 8.17 18.79
C ASP A 181 -0.04 9.07 18.29
N LEU A 182 0.80 8.51 17.41
CA LEU A 182 2.01 9.14 16.87
C LEU A 182 1.85 9.59 15.42
N GLN A 183 0.65 9.45 14.82
CA GLN A 183 0.43 9.81 13.40
C GLN A 183 0.79 11.26 13.10
N GLN A 184 0.50 12.16 14.04
CA GLN A 184 0.75 13.60 13.92
C GLN A 184 2.01 14.04 14.66
N SER A 185 2.91 13.11 15.01
CA SER A 185 4.17 13.43 15.67
C SER A 185 5.00 14.40 14.84
N GLU A 186 5.36 15.54 15.43
CA GLU A 186 6.33 16.50 14.88
C GLU A 186 7.79 16.04 15.11
N LEU A 187 8.02 15.05 15.99
CA LEU A 187 9.35 14.49 16.28
C LEU A 187 9.77 13.41 15.28
N LEU A 188 8.82 12.61 14.80
CA LEU A 188 9.11 11.56 13.84
C LEU A 188 9.43 12.16 12.46
N PRO A 189 10.36 11.55 11.70
CA PRO A 189 10.65 11.90 10.31
C PRO A 189 9.40 12.05 9.43
N GLY A 190 9.47 12.89 8.39
CA GLY A 190 8.36 13.12 7.46
C GLY A 190 7.23 14.02 7.97
N ALA A 191 7.32 14.58 9.18
CA ALA A 191 6.32 15.51 9.72
C ALA A 191 6.23 16.81 8.90
N THR A 192 7.39 17.30 8.42
CA THR A 192 7.48 18.46 7.54
C THR A 192 7.66 17.98 6.10
N PRO A 193 6.78 18.34 5.16
CA PRO A 193 6.98 18.04 3.75
C PRO A 193 8.26 18.72 3.23
N LEU A 194 9.18 17.92 2.71
CA LEU A 194 10.45 18.38 2.14
C LEU A 194 10.50 18.12 0.62
N PRO A 195 11.28 18.90 -0.14
CA PRO A 195 11.51 18.59 -1.55
C PRO A 195 12.16 17.20 -1.69
N PRO A 196 11.88 16.46 -2.77
CA PRO A 196 12.50 15.17 -3.02
C PRO A 196 14.03 15.26 -3.03
N ASP A 197 14.72 14.34 -2.36
CA ASP A 197 16.19 14.32 -2.37
C ASP A 197 16.69 13.89 -3.76
N PRO A 198 17.40 14.77 -4.50
CA PRO A 198 17.88 14.44 -5.85
C PRO A 198 18.87 13.27 -5.85
N ALA A 199 19.54 12.98 -4.72
CA ALA A 199 20.43 11.84 -4.60
C ALA A 199 19.70 10.49 -4.75
N ILE A 200 18.42 10.41 -4.34
CA ILE A 200 17.62 9.19 -4.48
C ILE A 200 17.31 8.92 -5.94
N ALA A 201 16.89 9.95 -6.68
CA ALA A 201 16.61 9.83 -8.10
C ALA A 201 17.87 9.46 -8.89
N ALA A 202 19.01 10.10 -8.58
CA ALA A 202 20.30 9.79 -9.18
C ALA A 202 20.74 8.35 -8.88
N ALA A 203 20.58 7.88 -7.64
CA ALA A 203 20.90 6.50 -7.26
C ALA A 203 20.01 5.48 -7.99
N ALA A 204 18.71 5.75 -8.13
CA ALA A 204 17.80 4.89 -8.88
C ALA A 204 18.16 4.81 -10.37
N MET A 205 18.54 5.93 -10.99
CA MET A 205 19.05 5.95 -12.37
C MET A 205 20.36 5.17 -12.49
N ALA A 206 21.31 5.40 -11.59
CA ALA A 206 22.59 4.70 -11.59
C ALA A 206 22.45 3.19 -11.34
N ALA A 207 21.45 2.76 -10.56
CA ALA A 207 21.13 1.35 -10.36
C ALA A 207 20.58 0.72 -11.65
N TRP A 208 19.71 1.43 -12.37
CA TRP A 208 19.18 1.01 -13.66
C TRP A 208 20.27 0.84 -14.73
N GLU A 209 21.17 1.82 -14.85
CA GLU A 209 22.27 1.82 -15.82
C GLU A 209 23.28 0.69 -15.56
N ARG A 210 23.59 0.43 -14.27
CA ARG A 210 24.55 -0.59 -13.83
C ARG A 210 23.95 -1.98 -13.61
N ALA A 211 22.66 -2.16 -13.86
CA ALA A 211 21.99 -3.44 -13.63
C ALA A 211 22.69 -4.59 -14.39
N ALA A 212 23.05 -5.65 -13.67
CA ALA A 212 23.88 -6.74 -14.18
C ALA A 212 23.14 -7.71 -15.13
N SER A 213 21.80 -7.70 -15.11
CA SER A 213 20.96 -8.58 -15.94
C SER A 213 19.59 -7.96 -16.21
N ASP A 214 18.88 -8.55 -17.17
CA ASP A 214 17.47 -8.23 -17.45
C ASP A 214 16.58 -8.52 -16.23
N ASP A 215 16.89 -9.53 -15.41
CA ASP A 215 16.12 -9.85 -14.20
C ASP A 215 16.26 -8.74 -13.14
N VAL A 216 17.46 -8.18 -12.97
CA VAL A 216 17.67 -7.02 -12.09
C VAL A 216 16.90 -5.81 -12.63
N ARG A 217 16.97 -5.55 -13.94
CA ARG A 217 16.18 -4.47 -14.56
C ARG A 217 14.68 -4.69 -14.40
N LEU A 218 14.19 -5.92 -14.50
CA LEU A 218 12.79 -6.27 -14.25
C LEU A 218 12.37 -5.87 -12.84
N MET A 219 13.16 -6.26 -11.82
CA MET A 219 12.88 -5.88 -10.42
C MET A 219 12.94 -4.36 -10.21
N LEU A 220 13.93 -3.69 -10.80
CA LEU A 220 14.07 -2.23 -10.71
C LEU A 220 12.90 -1.48 -11.36
N ALA A 221 12.41 -1.94 -12.52
CA ALA A 221 11.27 -1.34 -13.18
C ALA A 221 9.97 -1.56 -12.39
N LEU A 222 9.77 -2.77 -11.85
CA LEU A 222 8.61 -3.11 -11.02
C LEU A 222 8.62 -2.39 -9.67
N GLY A 223 9.79 -2.15 -9.08
CA GLY A 223 9.93 -1.42 -7.82
C GLY A 223 9.98 0.11 -7.99
N SER A 224 9.91 0.63 -9.21
CA SER A 224 10.02 2.07 -9.47
C SER A 224 8.72 2.80 -9.08
N PRO A 225 8.77 3.87 -8.26
CA PRO A 225 7.57 4.64 -7.89
C PRO A 225 6.87 5.27 -9.10
N ARG A 226 7.61 5.52 -10.18
CA ARG A 226 7.10 6.02 -11.45
C ARG A 226 7.72 5.21 -12.58
N LEU A 227 6.86 4.74 -13.47
CA LEU A 227 7.28 4.03 -14.66
C LEU A 227 7.35 5.03 -15.83
N ASP A 228 8.55 5.24 -16.35
CA ASP A 228 8.76 5.99 -17.59
C ASP A 228 8.51 5.09 -18.81
N ALA A 229 8.38 5.70 -19.99
CA ALA A 229 8.05 4.99 -21.23
C ALA A 229 9.10 3.93 -21.60
N ASP A 230 10.38 4.19 -21.33
CA ASP A 230 11.47 3.26 -21.67
C ASP A 230 11.43 2.00 -20.79
N LYS A 231 11.22 2.18 -19.48
CA LYS A 231 11.00 1.07 -18.56
C LYS A 231 9.69 0.33 -18.88
N ALA A 232 8.64 1.03 -19.26
CA ALA A 232 7.37 0.42 -19.66
C ALA A 232 7.52 -0.47 -20.89
N LEU A 233 8.20 0.02 -21.93
CA LEU A 233 8.50 -0.76 -23.13
C LEU A 233 9.48 -1.90 -22.85
N PHE A 234 10.42 -1.73 -21.93
CA PHE A 234 11.25 -2.82 -21.43
C PHE A 234 10.39 -3.92 -20.78
N LEU A 235 9.51 -3.57 -19.84
CA LEU A 235 8.63 -4.53 -19.17
C LEU A 235 7.75 -5.29 -20.17
N LEU A 236 7.17 -4.59 -21.15
CA LEU A 236 6.35 -5.21 -22.20
C LEU A 236 7.13 -6.29 -22.98
N ARG A 237 8.40 -6.01 -23.34
CA ARG A 237 9.27 -6.97 -24.03
C ARG A 237 9.63 -8.20 -23.18
N GLN A 238 9.57 -8.10 -21.85
CA GLN A 238 9.84 -9.23 -20.97
C GLN A 238 8.64 -10.17 -20.82
N VAL A 239 7.40 -9.71 -21.08
CA VAL A 239 6.16 -10.49 -20.88
C VAL A 239 6.22 -11.91 -21.46
N PRO A 240 6.68 -12.15 -22.72
CA PRO A 240 6.75 -13.50 -23.28
C PRO A 240 7.65 -14.46 -22.47
N ARG A 241 8.68 -13.93 -21.79
CA ARG A 241 9.68 -14.68 -21.03
C ARG A 241 9.27 -14.97 -19.58
N LEU A 242 8.20 -14.36 -19.07
CA LEU A 242 7.81 -14.49 -17.66
C LEU A 242 7.24 -15.87 -17.36
N GLU A 243 7.96 -16.73 -16.65
CA GLU A 243 7.45 -18.06 -16.28
C GLU A 243 6.69 -18.04 -14.94
N ASP A 244 7.01 -17.11 -14.05
CA ASP A 244 6.31 -16.94 -12.77
C ASP A 244 4.99 -16.17 -12.96
N PRO A 245 3.83 -16.77 -12.64
CA PRO A 245 2.54 -16.07 -12.63
C PRO A 245 2.52 -14.80 -11.80
N SER A 246 3.26 -14.75 -10.69
CA SER A 246 3.30 -13.61 -9.77
C SER A 246 3.96 -12.39 -10.43
N LEU A 247 5.07 -12.60 -11.14
CA LEU A 247 5.74 -11.57 -11.93
C LEU A 247 4.93 -11.16 -13.16
N PHE A 248 4.27 -12.11 -13.82
CA PHE A 248 3.33 -11.78 -14.91
C PHE A 248 2.22 -10.83 -14.43
N VAL A 249 1.60 -11.15 -13.29
CA VAL A 249 0.59 -10.32 -12.66
C VAL A 249 1.16 -8.95 -12.27
N ALA A 250 2.36 -8.89 -11.70
CA ALA A 250 3.02 -7.64 -11.35
C ALA A 250 3.26 -6.74 -12.56
N VAL A 251 3.81 -7.29 -13.65
CA VAL A 251 4.03 -6.54 -14.89
C VAL A 251 2.72 -6.07 -15.50
N MET A 252 1.70 -6.92 -15.51
CA MET A 252 0.36 -6.54 -15.98
C MET A 252 -0.23 -5.42 -15.12
N ASP A 253 0.03 -5.39 -13.81
CA ASP A 253 -0.49 -4.37 -12.90
C ASP A 253 0.20 -3.01 -13.09
N VAL A 254 1.53 -2.99 -13.21
CA VAL A 254 2.30 -1.76 -13.40
C VAL A 254 2.07 -1.14 -14.80
N LEU A 255 1.87 -1.98 -15.83
CA LEU A 255 1.58 -1.48 -17.20
C LEU A 255 0.12 -1.02 -17.41
N ARG A 256 -0.68 -0.89 -16.34
CA ARG A 256 -2.06 -0.38 -16.45
C ARG A 256 -2.08 1.11 -16.80
N GLY A 257 -3.08 1.51 -17.58
CA GLY A 257 -3.36 2.92 -17.89
C GLY A 257 -2.42 3.52 -18.92
N GLU A 258 -1.93 4.72 -18.67
CA GLU A 258 -1.13 5.53 -19.62
C GLU A 258 0.38 5.25 -19.53
N ALA A 259 0.81 4.22 -18.79
CA ALA A 259 2.23 3.88 -18.66
C ALA A 259 2.86 3.50 -20.01
N LEU A 260 2.09 2.85 -20.89
CA LEU A 260 2.50 2.50 -22.24
C LEU A 260 2.09 3.57 -23.26
N PRO A 261 2.95 3.89 -24.24
CA PRO A 261 2.57 4.68 -25.41
C PRO A 261 1.34 4.08 -26.11
N GLN A 262 0.43 4.93 -26.60
CA GLN A 262 -0.79 4.49 -27.29
C GLN A 262 -0.52 3.53 -28.46
N SER A 263 0.60 3.75 -29.18
CA SER A 263 1.04 2.90 -30.28
C SER A 263 1.30 1.44 -29.87
N SER A 264 1.52 1.17 -28.58
CA SER A 264 1.86 -0.16 -28.05
C SER A 264 0.68 -0.85 -27.37
N HIS A 265 -0.51 -0.25 -27.34
CA HIS A 265 -1.68 -0.82 -26.63
C HIS A 265 -2.18 -2.12 -27.24
N ASP A 266 -2.26 -2.21 -28.58
CA ASP A 266 -2.70 -3.43 -29.27
C ASP A 266 -1.68 -4.57 -29.17
N GLU A 267 -0.39 -4.23 -29.27
CA GLU A 267 0.70 -5.18 -29.02
C GLU A 267 0.62 -5.72 -27.59
N ALA A 268 0.52 -4.83 -26.59
CA ALA A 268 0.42 -5.21 -25.19
C ALA A 268 -0.76 -6.14 -24.94
N ARG A 269 -1.96 -5.79 -25.42
CA ARG A 269 -3.15 -6.64 -25.27
C ARG A 269 -2.92 -8.04 -25.86
N THR A 270 -2.30 -8.13 -27.03
CA THR A 270 -2.02 -9.40 -27.70
C THR A 270 -1.01 -10.23 -26.91
N VAL A 271 0.12 -9.63 -26.53
CA VAL A 271 1.21 -10.30 -25.81
C VAL A 271 0.75 -10.77 -24.43
N PHE A 272 0.05 -9.92 -23.68
CA PHE A 272 -0.49 -10.29 -22.37
C PHE A 272 -1.51 -11.42 -22.47
N ARG A 273 -2.42 -11.39 -23.46
CA ARG A 273 -3.41 -12.45 -23.63
C ARG A 273 -2.77 -13.80 -23.97
N GLN A 274 -1.88 -13.84 -24.94
CA GLN A 274 -1.16 -15.07 -25.31
C GLN A 274 -0.40 -15.65 -24.13
N LYS A 275 0.27 -14.78 -23.35
CA LYS A 275 1.02 -15.23 -22.19
C LYS A 275 0.12 -15.70 -21.05
N LEU A 276 -1.00 -15.02 -20.81
CA LEU A 276 -2.01 -15.44 -19.83
C LEU A 276 -2.59 -16.81 -20.18
N GLU A 277 -2.90 -17.06 -21.44
CA GLU A 277 -3.39 -18.37 -21.91
C GLU A 277 -2.36 -19.48 -21.63
N ALA A 278 -1.09 -19.25 -21.95
CA ALA A 278 -0.02 -20.20 -21.68
C ALA A 278 0.17 -20.46 -20.17
N LEU A 279 0.18 -19.40 -19.35
CA LEU A 279 0.32 -19.53 -17.89
C LEU A 279 -0.90 -20.21 -17.26
N ALA A 280 -2.11 -19.87 -17.69
CA ALA A 280 -3.35 -20.50 -17.21
C ALA A 280 -3.42 -21.98 -17.60
N ALA A 281 -2.90 -22.36 -18.77
CA ALA A 281 -2.80 -23.76 -19.19
C ALA A 281 -1.77 -24.54 -18.36
N ALA A 282 -0.62 -23.91 -18.03
CA ALA A 282 0.42 -24.52 -17.19
C ALA A 282 0.01 -24.62 -15.71
N ASN A 283 -0.86 -23.72 -15.24
CA ASN A 283 -1.31 -23.64 -13.85
C ASN A 283 -2.86 -23.76 -13.77
N PRO A 284 -3.44 -24.93 -14.14
CA PRO A 284 -4.89 -25.09 -14.28
C PRO A 284 -5.64 -24.99 -12.94
N ARG A 285 -4.92 -25.09 -11.81
CA ARG A 285 -5.49 -25.00 -10.45
C ARG A 285 -5.53 -23.57 -9.90
N ALA A 286 -4.83 -22.63 -10.54
CA ALA A 286 -4.72 -21.24 -10.10
C ALA A 286 -5.98 -20.44 -10.45
N MET A 287 -6.87 -20.26 -9.47
CA MET A 287 -8.13 -19.54 -9.64
C MET A 287 -7.94 -18.12 -10.18
N GLN A 288 -6.91 -17.38 -9.73
CA GLN A 288 -6.64 -16.01 -10.17
C GLN A 288 -6.37 -15.94 -11.69
N LEU A 289 -5.57 -16.85 -12.23
CA LEU A 289 -5.27 -16.88 -13.66
C LEU A 289 -6.50 -17.27 -14.49
N GLN A 290 -7.27 -18.26 -14.04
CA GLN A 290 -8.50 -18.66 -14.72
C GLN A 290 -9.55 -17.54 -14.70
N LEU A 291 -9.64 -16.80 -13.59
CA LEU A 291 -10.53 -15.64 -13.45
C LEU A 291 -10.09 -14.48 -14.35
N LEU A 292 -8.78 -14.20 -14.43
CA LEU A 292 -8.22 -13.21 -15.34
C LEU A 292 -8.45 -13.59 -16.80
N LEU A 293 -8.31 -14.86 -17.17
CA LEU A 293 -8.58 -15.32 -18.53
C LEU A 293 -10.06 -15.20 -18.90
N LEU A 294 -10.96 -15.50 -17.95
CA LEU A 294 -12.41 -15.41 -18.16
C LEU A 294 -12.91 -13.96 -18.24
N LEU A 295 -12.42 -13.07 -17.36
CA LEU A 295 -13.02 -11.75 -17.14
C LEU A 295 -12.09 -10.57 -17.50
N GLY A 296 -10.79 -10.79 -17.68
CA GLY A 296 -9.77 -9.72 -17.71
C GLY A 296 -9.95 -8.66 -18.80
N ASP A 297 -10.54 -9.06 -19.93
CA ASP A 297 -10.79 -8.21 -21.11
C ASP A 297 -12.27 -7.91 -21.34
N THR A 298 -13.12 -8.21 -20.35
CA THR A 298 -14.56 -7.93 -20.43
C THR A 298 -14.87 -6.52 -19.92
N GLU A 299 -15.93 -5.90 -20.46
CA GLU A 299 -16.33 -4.56 -20.06
C GLU A 299 -16.83 -4.58 -18.60
N PRO A 300 -16.27 -3.74 -17.71
CA PRO A 300 -16.73 -3.64 -16.32
C PRO A 300 -18.21 -3.24 -16.26
N GLY A 301 -18.98 -3.94 -15.42
CA GLY A 301 -20.42 -3.65 -15.25
C GLY A 301 -21.34 -4.22 -16.33
N SER A 302 -20.81 -4.81 -17.40
CA SER A 302 -21.63 -5.56 -18.37
C SER A 302 -22.23 -6.83 -17.75
N GLU A 303 -23.40 -7.24 -18.23
CA GLU A 303 -24.04 -8.49 -17.81
C GLU A 303 -23.20 -9.71 -18.20
N MET A 304 -23.20 -10.73 -17.35
CA MET A 304 -22.61 -12.04 -17.64
C MET A 304 -23.59 -12.91 -18.39
N SER A 305 -23.11 -13.54 -19.46
CA SER A 305 -23.82 -14.60 -20.16
C SER A 305 -23.92 -15.87 -19.31
N ALA A 306 -24.88 -16.74 -19.64
CA ALA A 306 -25.03 -18.03 -18.96
C ALA A 306 -23.76 -18.89 -19.02
N ALA A 307 -23.09 -18.91 -20.18
CA ALA A 307 -21.84 -19.64 -20.37
C ALA A 307 -20.70 -19.11 -19.49
N GLU A 308 -20.62 -17.78 -19.29
CA GLU A 308 -19.66 -17.18 -18.38
C GLU A 308 -19.95 -17.56 -16.92
N ILE A 309 -21.22 -17.59 -16.50
CA ILE A 309 -21.61 -18.02 -15.15
C ILE A 309 -21.26 -19.50 -14.93
N ASP A 310 -21.53 -20.37 -15.91
CA ASP A 310 -21.17 -21.78 -15.84
C ASP A 310 -19.65 -21.98 -15.73
N ARG A 311 -18.88 -21.21 -16.50
CA ARG A 311 -17.42 -21.25 -16.42
C ARG A 311 -16.91 -20.69 -15.09
N LEU A 312 -17.53 -19.63 -14.57
CA LEU A 312 -17.17 -19.03 -13.29
C LEU A 312 -17.44 -20.00 -12.13
N GLU A 313 -18.49 -20.81 -12.19
CA GLU A 313 -18.75 -21.88 -11.21
C GLU A 313 -17.63 -22.92 -11.19
N GLN A 314 -17.10 -23.29 -12.36
CA GLN A 314 -15.92 -24.17 -12.47
C GLN A 314 -14.68 -23.52 -11.86
N VAL A 315 -14.48 -22.22 -12.09
CA VAL A 315 -13.38 -21.45 -11.50
C VAL A 315 -13.51 -21.38 -9.98
N ALA A 316 -14.71 -21.16 -9.44
CA ALA A 316 -14.96 -21.10 -8.00
C ALA A 316 -14.70 -22.44 -7.29
N ALA A 317 -14.82 -23.56 -7.99
CA ALA A 317 -14.50 -24.89 -7.47
C ALA A 317 -12.99 -25.17 -7.37
N LEU A 318 -12.13 -24.30 -7.89
CA LEU A 318 -10.67 -24.49 -7.84
C LEU A 318 -10.13 -24.39 -6.39
N PRO A 319 -9.13 -25.22 -6.05
CA PRO A 319 -8.70 -25.36 -4.66
C PRO A 319 -7.78 -24.23 -4.19
N VAL A 320 -7.16 -23.47 -5.10
CA VAL A 320 -6.07 -22.52 -4.79
C VAL A 320 -6.34 -21.19 -5.47
N TRP A 321 -6.22 -20.08 -4.73
CA TRP A 321 -6.31 -18.73 -5.31
C TRP A 321 -5.16 -18.47 -6.30
N ARG A 322 -3.91 -18.60 -5.83
CA ARG A 322 -2.69 -18.51 -6.65
C ARG A 322 -1.61 -19.47 -6.14
N GLU A 323 -0.75 -19.95 -7.05
CA GLU A 323 0.29 -20.94 -6.74
C GLU A 323 1.58 -20.32 -6.15
N GLY A 324 1.78 -19.02 -6.33
CA GLY A 324 2.94 -18.27 -5.80
C GLY A 324 2.70 -17.73 -4.40
N VAL A 325 3.74 -17.79 -3.54
CA VAL A 325 3.72 -17.23 -2.18
C VAL A 325 4.29 -15.82 -2.20
N PHE A 326 3.55 -14.85 -1.65
CA PHE A 326 3.97 -13.44 -1.55
C PHE A 326 5.38 -13.27 -0.96
N THR A 327 5.70 -14.03 0.10
CA THR A 327 7.03 -14.07 0.72
C THR A 327 8.13 -14.43 -0.26
N ARG A 328 7.89 -15.41 -1.13
CA ARG A 328 8.89 -15.88 -2.11
C ARG A 328 9.20 -14.79 -3.13
N THR A 329 8.19 -14.11 -3.67
CA THR A 329 8.39 -12.99 -4.61
C THR A 329 9.22 -11.87 -3.97
N TYR A 330 8.96 -11.55 -2.70
CA TYR A 330 9.76 -10.58 -1.95
C TYR A 330 11.21 -11.04 -1.78
N GLU A 331 11.45 -12.28 -1.32
CA GLU A 331 12.79 -12.81 -1.06
C GLU A 331 13.62 -12.90 -2.35
N GLU A 332 13.02 -13.35 -3.45
CA GLU A 332 13.68 -13.42 -4.76
C GLU A 332 14.01 -12.02 -5.30
N ALA A 333 13.08 -11.06 -5.20
CA ALA A 333 13.33 -9.68 -5.61
C ALA A 333 14.43 -9.03 -4.76
N ARG A 334 14.42 -9.22 -3.44
CA ARG A 334 15.45 -8.72 -2.52
C ARG A 334 16.82 -9.26 -2.90
N LYS A 335 16.94 -10.58 -3.09
CA LYS A 335 18.19 -11.23 -3.48
C LYS A 335 18.74 -10.71 -4.81
N LEU A 336 17.88 -10.45 -5.81
CA LEU A 336 18.30 -9.88 -7.09
C LEU A 336 18.75 -8.42 -6.98
N LEU A 337 18.14 -7.67 -6.07
CA LEU A 337 18.43 -6.25 -5.86
C LEU A 337 19.63 -6.01 -4.93
N GLU A 338 20.10 -7.04 -4.21
CA GLU A 338 21.33 -6.96 -3.41
C GLU A 338 22.52 -6.55 -4.27
N GLY A 339 23.27 -5.53 -3.83
CA GLY A 339 24.42 -5.01 -4.57
C GLY A 339 24.09 -4.20 -5.84
N SER A 340 22.81 -4.04 -6.21
CA SER A 340 22.39 -3.22 -7.37
C SER A 340 22.60 -1.71 -7.17
N GLY A 341 22.85 -1.28 -5.93
CA GLY A 341 23.04 0.13 -5.58
C GLY A 341 21.73 0.92 -5.41
N VAL A 342 20.59 0.24 -5.32
CA VAL A 342 19.31 0.86 -4.95
C VAL A 342 19.38 1.34 -3.49
N PRO A 343 18.86 2.54 -3.17
CA PRO A 343 18.93 3.09 -1.81
C PRO A 343 18.25 2.25 -0.73
N ASP A 344 17.13 1.61 -1.05
CA ASP A 344 16.37 0.74 -0.14
C ASP A 344 15.97 -0.56 -0.85
N VAL A 345 16.77 -1.61 -0.64
CA VAL A 345 16.57 -2.90 -1.27
C VAL A 345 15.28 -3.56 -0.78
N SER A 346 14.98 -3.48 0.52
CA SER A 346 13.83 -4.13 1.13
C SER A 346 12.52 -3.46 0.71
N ALA A 347 12.45 -2.13 0.71
CA ALA A 347 11.26 -1.42 0.24
C ALA A 347 11.03 -1.65 -1.25
N THR A 348 12.10 -1.66 -2.07
CA THR A 348 11.98 -1.93 -3.51
C THR A 348 11.52 -3.36 -3.78
N ALA A 349 12.04 -4.35 -3.06
CA ALA A 349 11.59 -5.74 -3.15
C ALA A 349 10.13 -5.91 -2.69
N MET A 350 9.72 -5.20 -1.63
CA MET A 350 8.33 -5.18 -1.17
C MET A 350 7.41 -4.55 -2.20
N ALA A 351 7.84 -3.48 -2.89
CA ALA A 351 7.08 -2.87 -3.99
C ALA A 351 6.85 -3.88 -5.14
N VAL A 352 7.89 -4.62 -5.54
CA VAL A 352 7.76 -5.70 -6.53
C VAL A 352 6.73 -6.73 -6.09
N ALA A 353 6.84 -7.23 -4.85
CA ALA A 353 5.92 -8.23 -4.32
C ALA A 353 4.49 -7.69 -4.24
N ALA A 354 4.29 -6.44 -3.85
CA ALA A 354 2.99 -5.79 -3.76
C ALA A 354 2.27 -5.76 -5.11
N HIS A 355 2.98 -5.53 -6.22
CA HIS A 355 2.39 -5.56 -7.56
C HIS A 355 1.91 -6.97 -7.98
N SER A 356 2.43 -8.05 -7.39
CA SER A 356 1.90 -9.41 -7.63
C SER A 356 0.49 -9.63 -7.05
N VAL A 357 0.02 -8.71 -6.20
CA VAL A 357 -1.26 -8.78 -5.49
C VAL A 357 -2.31 -7.97 -6.26
N THR A 358 -2.59 -8.35 -7.52
CA THR A 358 -3.62 -7.65 -8.31
C THR A 358 -5.04 -8.06 -7.91
N ASP A 359 -5.93 -7.08 -7.86
CA ASP A 359 -7.36 -7.29 -7.61
C ASP A 359 -8.20 -7.38 -8.91
N ARG A 360 -7.59 -7.24 -10.11
CA ARG A 360 -8.33 -6.99 -11.36
C ARG A 360 -9.45 -8.00 -11.63
N GLY A 361 -9.16 -9.31 -11.56
CA GLY A 361 -10.17 -10.34 -11.79
C GLY A 361 -11.35 -10.23 -10.81
N SER A 362 -11.04 -10.00 -9.52
CA SER A 362 -12.05 -9.82 -8.48
C SER A 362 -12.82 -8.49 -8.61
N TRP A 363 -12.19 -7.43 -9.11
CA TRP A 363 -12.81 -6.14 -9.37
C TRP A 363 -13.80 -6.23 -10.55
N VAL A 364 -13.39 -6.85 -11.66
CA VAL A 364 -14.29 -7.08 -12.80
C VAL A 364 -15.46 -7.98 -12.38
N LEU A 365 -15.19 -9.06 -11.62
CA LEU A 365 -16.21 -9.92 -11.03
C LEU A 365 -17.25 -9.11 -10.23
N ARG A 366 -16.81 -8.24 -9.31
CA ARG A 366 -17.71 -7.41 -8.50
C ARG A 366 -18.58 -6.50 -9.35
N THR A 367 -17.99 -5.80 -10.31
CA THR A 367 -18.73 -4.84 -11.14
C THR A 367 -19.74 -5.55 -12.05
N ARG A 368 -19.35 -6.65 -12.69
CA ARG A 368 -20.24 -7.43 -13.56
C ARG A 368 -21.33 -8.18 -12.78
N ASN A 369 -21.05 -8.60 -11.55
CA ASN A 369 -22.09 -9.12 -10.65
C ASN A 369 -23.21 -8.11 -10.45
N VAL A 370 -22.88 -6.82 -10.24
CA VAL A 370 -23.88 -5.76 -10.11
C VAL A 370 -24.71 -5.62 -11.38
N GLY A 371 -24.07 -5.63 -12.56
CA GLY A 371 -24.77 -5.58 -13.85
C GLY A 371 -25.72 -6.76 -14.07
N THR A 372 -25.29 -7.96 -13.69
CA THR A 372 -26.02 -9.21 -13.95
C THR A 372 -27.19 -9.46 -13.00
N ARG A 373 -27.14 -8.94 -11.76
CA ARG A 373 -28.14 -9.25 -10.72
C ARG A 373 -29.59 -8.94 -11.12
N GLY A 374 -29.81 -7.90 -11.93
CA GLY A 374 -31.14 -7.46 -12.33
C GLY A 374 -31.84 -8.41 -13.31
N SER A 375 -31.07 -9.15 -14.12
CA SER A 375 -31.59 -10.07 -15.14
C SER A 375 -31.71 -11.52 -14.66
N LEU A 376 -31.18 -11.84 -13.47
CA LEU A 376 -31.23 -13.19 -12.90
C LEU A 376 -32.52 -13.49 -12.13
N SER A 377 -32.96 -14.74 -12.23
CA SER A 377 -33.97 -15.30 -11.31
C SER A 377 -33.46 -15.33 -9.86
N PRO A 378 -34.33 -15.49 -8.85
CA PRO A 378 -33.91 -15.65 -7.46
C PRO A 378 -32.87 -16.77 -7.26
N GLU A 379 -33.07 -17.91 -7.91
CA GLU A 379 -32.16 -19.06 -7.90
C GLU A 379 -30.83 -18.73 -8.60
N GLY A 380 -30.89 -17.99 -9.71
CA GLY A 380 -29.70 -17.50 -10.41
C GLY A 380 -28.87 -16.56 -9.54
N ARG A 381 -29.51 -15.66 -8.78
CA ARG A 381 -28.83 -14.78 -7.81
C ARG A 381 -28.18 -15.57 -6.69
N LYS A 382 -28.87 -16.57 -6.12
CA LYS A 382 -28.29 -17.46 -5.11
C LYS A 382 -27.10 -18.25 -5.64
N ARG A 383 -27.16 -18.73 -6.89
CA ARG A 383 -26.05 -19.42 -7.56
C ARG A 383 -24.85 -18.49 -7.72
N LEU A 384 -25.04 -17.31 -8.29
CA LEU A 384 -23.97 -16.32 -8.45
C LEU A 384 -23.41 -15.86 -7.10
N GLY A 385 -24.26 -15.74 -6.08
CA GLY A 385 -23.87 -15.46 -4.70
C GLY A 385 -22.93 -16.53 -4.13
N ARG A 386 -23.26 -17.81 -4.31
CA ARG A 386 -22.41 -18.94 -3.88
C ARG A 386 -21.05 -18.93 -4.58
N ILE A 387 -21.04 -18.78 -5.90
CA ILE A 387 -19.82 -18.67 -6.72
C ILE A 387 -18.92 -17.54 -6.19
N THR A 388 -19.50 -16.36 -5.97
CA THR A 388 -18.78 -15.18 -5.48
C THR A 388 -18.22 -15.41 -4.08
N ARG A 389 -19.00 -16.03 -3.19
CA ARG A 389 -18.58 -16.37 -1.83
C ARG A 389 -17.42 -17.35 -1.84
N ASP A 390 -17.48 -18.39 -2.67
CA ASP A 390 -16.47 -19.45 -2.71
C ASP A 390 -15.13 -18.94 -3.27
N ILE A 391 -15.16 -18.08 -4.30
CA ILE A 391 -13.98 -17.32 -4.76
C ILE A 391 -13.43 -16.44 -3.63
N GLY A 392 -14.31 -15.69 -2.97
CA GLY A 392 -13.96 -14.82 -1.85
C GLY A 392 -13.30 -15.57 -0.69
N ALA A 393 -13.74 -16.78 -0.38
CA ALA A 393 -13.18 -17.61 0.67
C ALA A 393 -11.72 -17.98 0.37
N ARG A 394 -11.38 -18.34 -0.87
CA ARG A 394 -9.99 -18.62 -1.29
C ARG A 394 -9.09 -17.40 -1.24
N MET A 395 -9.62 -16.24 -1.62
CA MET A 395 -8.89 -14.98 -1.46
C MET A 395 -8.67 -14.62 0.02
N ALA A 396 -9.65 -14.91 0.89
CA ALA A 396 -9.57 -14.63 2.32
C ALA A 396 -8.52 -15.48 3.06
N GLU A 397 -8.05 -16.57 2.46
CA GLU A 397 -6.96 -17.42 2.96
C GLU A 397 -5.57 -16.84 2.68
N GLN A 398 -5.46 -15.81 1.84
CA GLN A 398 -4.16 -15.26 1.44
C GLN A 398 -3.46 -14.48 2.56
N PRO A 399 -2.11 -14.36 2.49
CA PRO A 399 -1.31 -13.73 3.54
C PRO A 399 -1.28 -12.20 3.47
N THR A 400 -1.88 -11.58 2.45
CA THR A 400 -1.90 -10.12 2.28
C THR A 400 -3.21 -9.54 2.77
N MET A 401 -3.17 -8.34 3.35
CA MET A 401 -4.37 -7.66 3.83
C MET A 401 -5.30 -7.28 2.67
N VAL A 402 -4.75 -6.88 1.52
CA VAL A 402 -5.52 -6.54 0.31
C VAL A 402 -6.37 -7.73 -0.14
N GLU A 403 -5.76 -8.89 -0.38
CA GLU A 403 -6.49 -10.08 -0.81
C GLU A 403 -7.50 -10.52 0.26
N ARG A 404 -7.11 -10.48 1.53
CA ARG A 404 -7.99 -10.91 2.62
C ARG A 404 -9.24 -10.03 2.74
N MET A 405 -9.07 -8.72 2.69
CA MET A 405 -10.18 -7.78 2.76
C MET A 405 -11.08 -7.89 1.53
N VAL A 406 -10.51 -7.97 0.32
CA VAL A 406 -11.29 -8.16 -0.91
C VAL A 406 -12.06 -9.48 -0.86
N GLY A 407 -11.42 -10.56 -0.43
CA GLY A 407 -12.05 -11.88 -0.25
C GLY A 407 -13.22 -11.84 0.72
N LEU A 408 -13.05 -11.22 1.89
CA LEU A 408 -14.13 -11.06 2.88
C LEU A 408 -15.29 -10.21 2.35
N GLN A 409 -15.02 -9.19 1.54
CA GLN A 409 -16.07 -8.39 0.89
C GLN A 409 -16.87 -9.23 -0.13
N LEU A 410 -16.22 -10.14 -0.85
CA LEU A 410 -16.88 -11.11 -1.74
C LEU A 410 -17.71 -12.13 -0.95
N VAL A 411 -17.18 -12.66 0.15
CA VAL A 411 -17.91 -13.57 1.05
C VAL A 411 -19.17 -12.88 1.60
N ARG A 412 -19.04 -11.64 2.09
CA ARG A 412 -20.17 -10.84 2.59
C ARG A 412 -21.22 -10.65 1.50
N GLY A 413 -20.81 -10.21 0.31
CA GLY A 413 -21.72 -9.97 -0.81
C GLY A 413 -22.41 -11.25 -1.29
N GLY A 414 -21.69 -12.37 -1.35
CA GLY A 414 -22.25 -13.66 -1.73
C GLY A 414 -23.24 -14.21 -0.70
N ALA A 415 -22.91 -14.12 0.59
CA ALA A 415 -23.81 -14.52 1.69
C ALA A 415 -25.12 -13.71 1.67
N GLN A 416 -25.05 -12.41 1.42
CA GLN A 416 -26.23 -11.55 1.26
C GLN A 416 -27.15 -12.03 0.11
N GLU A 417 -26.59 -12.32 -1.08
CA GLU A 417 -27.38 -12.82 -2.22
C GLU A 417 -27.99 -14.21 -1.96
N MET A 418 -27.37 -15.00 -1.07
CA MET A 418 -27.86 -16.30 -0.65
C MET A 418 -28.94 -16.23 0.44
N GLY A 419 -29.09 -15.09 1.12
CA GLY A 419 -29.90 -14.95 2.33
C GLY A 419 -29.26 -15.61 3.57
N ASP A 420 -27.94 -15.81 3.55
CA ASP A 420 -27.16 -16.38 4.65
C ASP A 420 -26.70 -15.25 5.59
N GLU A 421 -27.57 -14.92 6.54
CA GLU A 421 -27.34 -13.81 7.47
C GLU A 421 -26.16 -14.07 8.43
N ALA A 422 -26.04 -15.29 8.94
CA ALA A 422 -24.93 -15.67 9.82
C ALA A 422 -23.57 -15.56 9.12
N GLY A 423 -23.48 -16.04 7.87
CA GLY A 423 -22.27 -15.89 7.05
C GLY A 423 -21.95 -14.42 6.75
N ARG A 424 -22.97 -13.59 6.51
CA ARG A 424 -22.82 -12.15 6.28
C ARG A 424 -22.28 -11.42 7.52
N GLU A 425 -22.85 -11.69 8.69
CA GLU A 425 -22.41 -11.12 9.97
C GLU A 425 -20.99 -11.56 10.33
N GLN A 426 -20.65 -12.84 10.14
CA GLN A 426 -19.30 -13.34 10.38
C GLN A 426 -18.26 -12.63 9.49
N ALA A 427 -18.55 -12.43 8.21
CA ALA A 427 -17.66 -11.71 7.30
C ALA A 427 -17.49 -10.24 7.73
N LEU A 428 -18.58 -9.57 8.14
CA LEU A 428 -18.55 -8.20 8.66
C LEU A 428 -17.72 -8.08 9.94
N ALA A 429 -17.88 -9.01 10.89
CA ALA A 429 -17.09 -9.01 12.12
C ALA A 429 -15.59 -9.15 11.83
N ARG A 430 -15.20 -10.02 10.89
CA ARG A 430 -13.80 -10.18 10.47
C ARG A 430 -13.26 -8.93 9.77
N ILE A 431 -14.05 -8.30 8.90
CA ILE A 431 -13.69 -7.02 8.26
C ILE A 431 -13.44 -5.95 9.34
N SER A 432 -14.38 -5.79 10.27
CA SER A 432 -14.28 -4.80 11.34
C SER A 432 -13.06 -5.03 12.24
N ALA A 433 -12.71 -6.28 12.54
CA ALA A 433 -11.53 -6.62 13.32
C ALA A 433 -10.23 -6.23 12.59
N LEU A 434 -10.15 -6.46 11.28
CA LEU A 434 -8.99 -6.08 10.47
C LEU A 434 -8.88 -4.56 10.31
N GLU A 435 -9.99 -3.86 10.08
CA GLU A 435 -10.02 -2.39 10.02
C GLU A 435 -9.60 -1.77 11.36
N GLY A 436 -10.07 -2.31 12.48
CA GLY A 436 -9.64 -1.91 13.82
C GLY A 436 -8.14 -2.13 14.05
N ALA A 437 -7.61 -3.30 13.66
CA ALA A 437 -6.19 -3.59 13.75
C ALA A 437 -5.33 -2.65 12.89
N VAL A 438 -5.76 -2.33 11.68
CA VAL A 438 -5.11 -1.34 10.81
C VAL A 438 -5.12 0.05 11.45
N ALA A 439 -6.26 0.49 11.97
CA ALA A 439 -6.39 1.79 12.62
C ALA A 439 -5.46 1.90 13.84
N LEU A 440 -5.40 0.84 14.66
CA LEU A 440 -4.53 0.75 15.82
C LEU A 440 -3.05 0.75 15.40
N PHE A 441 -2.66 -0.09 14.45
CA PHE A 441 -1.30 -0.15 13.93
C PHE A 441 -0.80 1.22 13.42
N ARG A 442 -1.65 1.96 12.70
CA ARG A 442 -1.28 3.28 12.17
C ARG A 442 -0.94 4.28 13.28
N LYS A 443 -1.54 4.18 14.47
CA LYS A 443 -1.20 5.04 15.62
C LYS A 443 0.26 4.91 16.02
N ALA A 444 0.85 3.72 15.88
CA ALA A 444 2.25 3.50 16.21
C ALA A 444 3.24 4.15 15.23
N SER A 445 2.78 4.53 14.02
CA SER A 445 3.60 5.15 12.96
C SER A 445 4.91 4.39 12.70
N MET A 446 4.86 3.05 12.69
CA MET A 446 6.06 2.20 12.69
C MET A 446 6.97 2.43 11.48
N ASP A 447 6.42 2.86 10.35
CA ASP A 447 7.15 3.21 9.13
C ASP A 447 8.02 4.47 9.25
N ARG A 448 7.76 5.33 10.26
CA ARG A 448 8.47 6.59 10.44
C ARG A 448 9.66 6.47 11.40
N TRP A 449 9.82 5.34 12.10
CA TRP A 449 10.91 5.18 13.05
C TRP A 449 12.23 4.89 12.33
N PRO A 450 13.31 5.66 12.59
CA PRO A 450 14.61 5.45 11.95
C PRO A 450 15.38 4.29 12.62
N LEU A 451 14.74 3.12 12.69
CA LEU A 451 15.24 1.87 13.27
C LEU A 451 15.27 0.80 12.17
N HIS A 452 16.45 0.55 11.62
CA HIS A 452 16.63 -0.40 10.52
C HIS A 452 16.16 -1.81 10.87
N ALA A 453 16.56 -2.34 12.02
CA ALA A 453 16.23 -3.71 12.40
C ALA A 453 14.72 -3.88 12.62
N LEU A 454 14.07 -2.88 13.23
CA LEU A 454 12.61 -2.85 13.34
C LEU A 454 11.93 -2.84 11.96
N THR A 455 12.45 -2.04 11.02
CA THR A 455 11.92 -1.93 9.66
C THR A 455 12.05 -3.26 8.90
N GLU A 456 13.23 -3.89 8.98
CA GLU A 456 13.51 -5.19 8.36
C GLU A 456 12.60 -6.29 8.92
N GLU A 457 12.48 -6.38 10.25
CA GLU A 457 11.57 -7.33 10.88
C GLU A 457 10.12 -7.06 10.45
N LEU A 458 9.68 -5.79 10.37
CA LEU A 458 8.33 -5.38 9.95
C LEU A 458 8.00 -5.82 8.53
N ILE A 459 8.92 -5.58 7.60
CA ILE A 459 8.78 -6.01 6.21
C ILE A 459 8.69 -7.54 6.17
N GLN A 460 9.59 -8.27 6.85
CA GLN A 460 9.58 -9.74 6.88
C GLN A 460 8.32 -10.34 7.51
N ALA A 461 7.81 -9.77 8.61
CA ALA A 461 6.58 -10.25 9.24
C ALA A 461 5.38 -10.03 8.32
N SER A 462 5.33 -8.88 7.66
CA SER A 462 4.26 -8.52 6.72
C SER A 462 4.22 -9.42 5.48
N THR A 463 5.36 -9.98 5.07
CA THR A 463 5.36 -10.91 3.92
C THR A 463 4.86 -12.31 4.24
N ARG A 464 4.83 -12.72 5.51
CA ARG A 464 4.40 -14.07 5.94
C ARG A 464 2.88 -14.17 6.15
N ASP A 465 2.33 -13.28 6.96
CA ASP A 465 0.88 -13.16 7.21
C ASP A 465 0.60 -11.75 7.79
N GLU A 466 0.43 -10.77 6.90
CA GLU A 466 0.18 -9.37 7.26
C GLU A 466 -1.07 -9.22 8.16
N PRO A 467 -2.22 -9.89 7.90
CA PRO A 467 -3.36 -9.87 8.82
C PRO A 467 -3.06 -10.39 10.22
N ALA A 468 -2.37 -11.52 10.37
CA ALA A 468 -2.04 -12.06 11.68
C ALA A 468 -1.08 -11.12 12.44
N TYR A 469 -0.12 -10.54 11.72
CA TYR A 469 0.78 -9.54 12.28
C TYR A 469 0.03 -8.31 12.78
N LEU A 470 -0.87 -7.73 11.99
CA LEU A 470 -1.64 -6.55 12.39
C LEU A 470 -2.58 -6.85 13.57
N LEU A 471 -3.22 -8.02 13.58
CA LEU A 471 -4.07 -8.45 14.71
C LEU A 471 -3.26 -8.69 15.99
N SER A 472 -1.95 -8.90 15.93
CA SER A 472 -1.14 -9.01 17.15
C SER A 472 -1.07 -7.70 17.95
N PHE A 473 -1.33 -6.55 17.32
CA PHE A 473 -1.40 -5.25 18.01
C PHE A 473 -2.67 -5.10 18.86
N THR A 474 -3.77 -5.77 18.50
CA THR A 474 -5.03 -5.71 19.26
C THR A 474 -5.07 -6.74 20.39
N ARG A 475 -4.38 -7.89 20.23
CA ARG A 475 -4.39 -8.98 21.23
C ARG A 475 -3.76 -8.61 22.56
N VAL A 476 -2.90 -7.60 22.60
CA VAL A 476 -2.31 -7.13 23.86
C VAL A 476 -3.36 -6.45 24.75
N GLU A 477 -4.38 -5.82 24.16
CA GLU A 477 -5.52 -5.25 24.91
C GLU A 477 -6.34 -6.34 25.61
N ALA A 478 -6.54 -7.50 24.97
CA ALA A 478 -7.35 -8.58 25.52
C ALA A 478 -6.70 -9.23 26.76
N ASN A 479 -5.38 -9.38 26.76
CA ASN A 479 -4.64 -9.93 27.90
C ASN A 479 -4.55 -8.91 29.05
N GLN A 480 -4.34 -7.63 28.76
CA GLN A 480 -4.32 -6.58 29.80
C GLN A 480 -5.71 -6.32 30.40
N ALA A 481 -6.78 -6.39 29.60
CA ALA A 481 -8.16 -6.30 30.07
C ALA A 481 -8.55 -7.52 30.93
N ALA A 482 -8.02 -8.70 30.63
CA ALA A 482 -8.24 -9.90 31.45
C ALA A 482 -7.47 -9.83 32.78
N GLU A 483 -6.25 -9.28 32.80
CA GLU A 483 -5.44 -9.10 34.01
C GLU A 483 -5.98 -7.99 34.93
N THR A 484 -6.58 -6.93 34.39
CA THR A 484 -7.25 -5.87 35.19
C THR A 484 -8.63 -6.26 35.72
N GLN A 485 -9.16 -7.43 35.33
CA GLN A 485 -10.44 -7.98 35.81
C GLN A 485 -10.29 -9.13 36.81
N GLN A 486 -9.07 -9.47 37.25
CA GLN A 486 -8.87 -10.40 38.36
C GLN A 486 -8.78 -9.62 39.69
N PRO A 487 -9.65 -9.91 40.67
CA PRO A 487 -9.75 -9.17 41.95
C PRO A 487 -8.58 -9.40 42.90
#